data_AF-A0A1B6EKS4-F1
#
_entry.id   AF-A0A1B6EKS4-F1
#
_cell.length_a   1.000
_cell.length_b   1.000
_cell.length_c   1.000
_cell.angle_alpha   90.00
_cell.angle_beta   90.00
_cell.angle_gamma   90.00
#
_symmetry.space_group_name_H-M   'P 1'
#
loop_
_entity.id
_entity.type
_entity.pdbx_description
1 polymer ?
#
loop_
_entity_poly.entity_id
_entity_poly.type
_entity_poly.pdbx_seq_one_letter_code
_entity_poly.pdbx_strand_id
1 'polypeptide(L)'
;SPCGANAICRELNGAGSCVCQAGYFGNPYEGCRPECTVNPDCPLDRACVRNKCEDPCPGTCGQNAECRVINHVPMCYCLPGYIGEPFRFCRPQPVQPVQAEPVN
;
A
#
# COMPACT_ATOMS: atom_id res chain seq x y z
N SER A 1 10.58 16.89 -30.15
CA SER A 1 10.96 17.25 -28.77
C SER A 1 12.18 16.42 -28.40
N PRO A 2 13.27 16.99 -27.88
CA PRO A 2 14.50 16.25 -27.56
C PRO A 2 14.42 15.39 -26.28
N CYS A 3 13.31 15.44 -25.55
CA CYS A 3 13.13 14.68 -24.31
C CYS A 3 12.62 13.26 -24.58
N GLY A 4 13.00 12.33 -23.71
CA GLY A 4 12.54 10.95 -23.74
C GLY A 4 11.06 10.79 -23.35
N ALA A 5 10.57 9.55 -23.41
CA ALA A 5 9.19 9.24 -23.04
C ALA A 5 8.87 9.66 -21.59
N ASN A 6 7.64 10.12 -21.34
CA ASN A 6 7.17 10.59 -20.03
C ASN A 6 8.01 11.74 -19.40
N ALA A 7 8.73 12.49 -20.22
CA ALA A 7 9.42 13.72 -19.83
C ALA A 7 8.76 14.96 -20.48
N ILE A 8 8.92 16.11 -19.83
CA ILE A 8 8.50 17.42 -20.34
C ILE A 8 9.72 18.29 -20.56
N CYS A 9 9.71 19.05 -21.66
CA CYS A 9 10.70 20.09 -21.91
C CYS A 9 10.28 21.35 -21.14
N ARG A 10 11.18 21.89 -20.30
CA ARG A 10 11.02 23.17 -19.61
C ARG A 10 12.19 24.07 -19.99
N GLU A 11 11.90 25.35 -20.21
CA GLU A 11 12.97 26.33 -20.38
C GLU A 11 13.59 26.66 -19.01
N LEU A 12 14.91 26.59 -18.92
CA LEU A 12 15.67 26.98 -17.74
C LEU A 12 16.84 27.87 -18.21
N ASN A 13 16.84 29.15 -17.83
CA ASN A 13 17.87 30.13 -18.21
C ASN A 13 18.09 30.27 -19.74
N GLY A 14 17.04 30.25 -20.55
CA GLY A 14 17.15 30.38 -22.02
C GLY A 14 17.58 29.11 -22.75
N ALA A 15 17.73 27.98 -22.05
CA ALA A 15 18.02 26.67 -22.62
C ALA A 15 16.89 25.67 -22.30
N GLY A 16 16.56 24.79 -23.25
CA GLY A 16 15.60 23.71 -23.01
C GLY A 16 16.22 22.62 -22.13
N SER A 17 15.52 22.23 -21.06
CA SER A 17 15.91 21.18 -20.13
C SER A 17 14.77 20.15 -20.00
N CYS A 18 15.12 18.86 -19.98
CA CYS A 18 14.15 17.79 -19.84
C CYS A 18 13.99 17.41 -18.35
N VAL A 19 12.74 17.28 -17.89
CA VAL A 19 12.41 16.78 -16.55
C VAL A 19 11.33 15.71 -16.64
N CYS A 20 11.40 14.69 -15.80
CA CYS A 20 10.35 13.67 -15.75
C CYS A 20 9.01 14.29 -15.33
N GLN A 21 7.91 13.79 -15.91
CA GLN A 21 6.57 14.11 -15.45
C GLN A 21 6.38 13.67 -14.00
N ALA A 22 5.45 14.29 -13.29
CA ALA A 22 5.18 13.95 -11.89
C ALA A 22 4.84 12.46 -11.74
N GLY A 23 5.54 11.77 -10.82
CA GLY A 23 5.38 10.33 -10.60
C GLY A 23 6.20 9.43 -11.53
N TYR A 24 7.02 10.00 -12.41
CA TYR A 24 7.97 9.27 -13.24
C TYR A 24 9.41 9.57 -12.82
N PHE A 25 10.29 8.58 -12.98
CA PHE A 25 11.66 8.60 -12.50
C PHE A 25 12.62 8.05 -13.58
N GLY A 26 13.90 8.42 -13.49
CA GLY A 26 14.94 7.98 -14.42
C GLY A 26 15.60 9.15 -15.16
N ASN A 27 16.17 8.87 -16.33
CA ASN A 27 16.85 9.87 -17.15
C ASN A 27 15.84 10.52 -18.12
N PRO A 28 15.50 11.82 -17.98
CA PRO A 28 14.49 12.48 -18.82
C PRO A 28 14.93 12.70 -20.28
N TYR A 29 16.21 12.53 -20.60
CA TYR A 29 16.70 12.56 -21.99
C TYR A 29 16.55 11.20 -22.70
N GLU A 30 16.54 10.09 -21.95
CA GLU A 30 16.37 8.73 -22.49
C GLU A 30 14.91 8.25 -22.38
N GLY A 31 14.27 8.52 -21.24
CA GLY A 31 12.91 8.16 -20.94
C GLY A 31 12.70 7.92 -19.44
N CYS A 32 11.57 8.39 -18.93
CA CYS A 32 11.18 8.20 -17.54
C CYS A 32 10.20 7.03 -17.42
N ARG A 33 10.32 6.29 -16.32
CA ARG A 33 9.49 5.14 -15.98
C ARG A 33 8.65 5.43 -14.74
N PRO A 34 7.47 4.81 -14.60
CA PRO A 34 6.74 4.88 -13.34
C PRO A 34 7.54 4.26 -12.19
N GLU A 35 7.10 4.49 -10.95
CA GLU A 35 7.67 3.85 -9.76
C GLU A 35 7.53 2.31 -9.84
N CYS A 36 6.37 1.83 -10.28
CA CYS A 36 6.08 0.41 -10.45
C CYS A 36 5.17 0.16 -11.66
N THR A 37 5.19 -1.07 -12.16
CA THR A 37 4.24 -1.59 -13.15
C THR A 37 3.54 -2.86 -12.65
N VAL A 38 4.18 -3.57 -11.72
CA VAL A 38 3.67 -4.78 -11.07
C VAL A 38 4.02 -4.78 -9.59
N ASN A 39 3.30 -5.57 -8.79
CA ASN A 39 3.52 -5.68 -7.35
C ASN A 39 4.98 -5.97 -6.95
N PRO A 40 5.71 -6.90 -7.61
CA PRO A 40 7.10 -7.18 -7.27
C PRO A 40 8.10 -6.02 -7.48
N ASP A 41 7.70 -4.95 -8.18
CA ASP A 41 8.52 -3.74 -8.28
C ASP A 41 8.53 -2.95 -6.95
N CYS A 42 7.55 -3.21 -6.07
CA CYS A 42 7.40 -2.55 -4.78
C CYS A 42 8.01 -3.35 -3.63
N PRO A 43 8.28 -2.70 -2.48
CA PRO A 43 8.50 -3.38 -1.21
C PRO A 43 7.34 -4.36 -0.88
N LEU A 44 7.64 -5.44 -0.14
CA LEU A 44 6.67 -6.50 0.18
C LEU A 44 5.46 -6.01 0.99
N ASP A 45 5.60 -4.90 1.70
CA ASP A 45 4.58 -4.23 2.50
C ASP A 45 3.76 -3.19 1.71
N ARG A 46 3.96 -3.07 0.39
CA ARG A 46 3.24 -2.15 -0.51
C ARG A 46 2.70 -2.86 -1.74
N ALA A 47 1.72 -2.28 -2.41
CA ALA A 47 1.20 -2.80 -3.68
C ALA A 47 1.36 -1.77 -4.80
N CYS A 48 1.47 -2.24 -6.04
CA CYS A 48 1.51 -1.34 -7.19
C CYS A 48 0.09 -0.89 -7.54
N VAL A 49 -0.25 0.34 -7.17
CA VAL A 49 -1.56 0.95 -7.40
C VAL A 49 -1.37 2.18 -8.28
N ARG A 50 -1.94 2.15 -9.49
CA ARG A 50 -1.84 3.25 -10.48
C ARG A 50 -0.40 3.74 -10.65
N ASN A 51 0.53 2.81 -10.86
CA ASN A 51 1.95 3.07 -11.10
C ASN A 51 2.73 3.66 -9.91
N LYS A 52 2.20 3.52 -8.69
CA LYS A 52 2.86 3.92 -7.44
C LYS A 52 2.84 2.80 -6.42
N CYS A 53 3.87 2.73 -5.59
CA CYS A 53 3.92 1.79 -4.48
C CYS A 53 3.19 2.37 -3.27
N GLU A 54 1.93 1.99 -3.12
CA GLU A 54 1.02 2.49 -2.08
C GLU A 54 0.71 1.40 -1.04
N ASP A 55 0.34 1.82 0.17
CA ASP A 55 -0.19 0.90 1.20
C ASP A 55 -1.62 0.50 0.80
N PRO A 56 -1.92 -0.80 0.57
CA PRO A 56 -3.25 -1.28 0.22
C PRO A 56 -4.21 -1.42 1.42
N CYS A 57 -3.79 -1.12 2.65
CA CYS A 57 -4.62 -1.28 3.84
C CYS A 57 -5.76 -0.26 4.04
N PRO A 58 -5.61 1.03 3.71
CA PRO A 58 -6.66 2.03 3.97
C PRO A 58 -8.00 1.65 3.32
N GLY A 59 -9.02 1.45 4.15
CA GLY A 59 -10.38 1.11 3.72
C GLY A 59 -10.63 -0.37 3.42
N THR A 60 -9.65 -1.25 3.59
CA THR A 60 -9.78 -2.67 3.27
C THR A 60 -10.43 -3.51 4.38
N CYS A 61 -10.11 -3.21 5.64
CA CYS A 61 -10.58 -4.01 6.79
C CYS A 61 -11.83 -3.43 7.46
N GLY A 62 -12.61 -4.31 8.07
CA GLY A 62 -13.81 -3.97 8.84
C GLY A 62 -13.51 -3.35 10.19
N GLN A 63 -14.56 -2.94 10.91
CA GLN A 63 -14.40 -2.38 12.26
C GLN A 63 -13.83 -3.42 13.24
N ASN A 64 -13.00 -2.96 14.16
CA ASN A 64 -12.27 -3.77 15.14
C ASN A 64 -11.36 -4.85 14.51
N ALA A 65 -10.85 -4.58 13.30
CA ALA A 65 -9.83 -5.39 12.66
C ALA A 65 -8.57 -4.56 12.38
N GLU A 66 -7.41 -5.20 12.47
CA GLU A 66 -6.13 -4.69 12.00
C GLU A 66 -5.87 -5.16 10.57
N CYS A 67 -5.23 -4.30 9.78
CA CYS A 67 -4.74 -4.65 8.45
C CYS A 67 -3.24 -4.90 8.48
N ARG A 68 -2.78 -5.94 7.78
CA ARG A 68 -1.36 -6.22 7.55
C ARG A 68 -1.16 -6.56 6.08
N VAL A 69 -0.12 -6.03 5.47
CA VAL A 69 0.23 -6.34 4.08
C VAL A 69 1.15 -7.54 4.05
N ILE A 70 0.77 -8.58 3.31
CA ILE A 70 1.55 -9.80 3.14
C ILE A 70 1.74 -10.02 1.64
N ASN A 71 2.98 -9.90 1.16
CA ASN A 71 3.33 -10.04 -0.25
C ASN A 71 2.42 -9.20 -1.16
N HIS A 72 2.34 -7.90 -0.88
CA HIS A 72 1.51 -6.93 -1.61
C HIS A 72 -0.01 -7.10 -1.47
N VAL A 73 -0.47 -8.04 -0.65
CA VAL A 73 -1.91 -8.30 -0.43
C VAL A 73 -2.31 -7.84 0.97
N PRO A 74 -3.34 -6.99 1.11
CA PRO A 74 -3.86 -6.62 2.42
C PRO A 74 -4.62 -7.79 3.04
N MET A 75 -4.28 -8.12 4.28
CA MET A 75 -4.89 -9.18 5.07
C MET A 75 -5.46 -8.58 6.36
N CYS A 76 -6.69 -8.95 6.69
CA CYS A 76 -7.40 -8.42 7.84
C CYS A 76 -7.46 -9.46 8.97
N TYR A 77 -7.22 -9.02 10.20
CA TYR A 77 -7.27 -9.84 11.41
C TYR A 77 -8.11 -9.12 12.46
N CYS A 78 -8.97 -9.84 13.18
CA CYS A 78 -9.67 -9.22 14.32
C CYS A 78 -8.64 -8.81 15.38
N LEU A 79 -8.87 -7.66 16.03
CA LEU A 79 -8.03 -7.21 17.14
C LEU A 79 -8.04 -8.23 18.30
N PRO A 80 -7.02 -8.25 19.16
CA PRO A 80 -6.99 -9.13 20.32
C PRO A 80 -8.27 -9.02 21.16
N GLY A 81 -8.89 -10.17 21.47
CA GLY A 81 -10.16 -10.23 22.20
C GLY A 81 -11.42 -9.99 21.33
N TYR A 82 -11.28 -9.92 20.00
CA TYR A 82 -12.39 -9.84 19.06
C TYR A 82 -12.45 -11.08 18.14
N ILE A 83 -13.65 -11.43 17.70
CA ILE A 83 -13.95 -12.53 16.77
C ILE A 83 -14.93 -12.08 15.69
N GLY A 84 -14.95 -12.75 14.53
CA GLY A 84 -15.89 -12.44 13.45
C GLY A 84 -15.25 -12.51 12.07
N GLU A 85 -15.78 -11.72 11.13
CA GLU A 85 -15.27 -11.58 9.76
C GLU A 85 -14.41 -10.32 9.66
N PRO A 86 -13.07 -10.40 9.60
CA PRO A 86 -12.19 -9.24 9.66
C PRO A 86 -12.35 -8.23 8.52
N PHE A 87 -12.83 -8.67 7.36
CA PHE A 87 -13.13 -7.79 6.22
C PHE A 87 -14.45 -7.02 6.37
N ARG A 88 -15.26 -7.34 7.37
CA ARG A 88 -16.59 -6.73 7.58
C ARG A 88 -16.73 -6.13 8.96
N PHE A 89 -16.64 -6.97 9.98
CA PHE A 89 -16.87 -6.59 11.37
C PHE A 89 -16.37 -7.68 12.32
N CYS A 90 -15.60 -7.26 13.32
CA CYS A 90 -15.26 -8.08 14.47
C CYS A 90 -16.02 -7.59 15.72
N ARG A 91 -16.52 -8.54 16.52
CA ARG A 91 -17.22 -8.30 17.78
C ARG A 91 -16.39 -8.78 18.98
N PRO A 92 -16.58 -8.22 20.19
CA PRO A 92 -15.91 -8.71 21.38
C PRO A 92 -16.16 -10.20 21.59
N GLN A 93 -15.09 -10.93 21.91
CA GLN A 93 -15.16 -12.33 22.27
C GLN A 93 -15.90 -12.46 23.61
N PRO A 94 -16.88 -13.38 23.72
CA PRO A 94 -17.52 -13.64 25.00
C PRO A 94 -16.46 -14.08 26.02
N VAL A 95 -16.41 -13.42 27.18
CA VAL A 95 -15.67 -13.94 28.32
C VAL A 95 -16.30 -15.27 28.70
N GLN A 96 -15.56 -16.37 28.54
CA GLN A 96 -15.99 -17.62 29.14
C GLN A 96 -15.93 -17.43 30.65
N PRO A 97 -17.00 -17.73 31.41
CA PRO A 97 -16.89 -17.74 32.84
C PRO A 97 -15.83 -18.77 33.20
N VAL A 98 -14.73 -18.30 33.81
CA VAL A 98 -13.74 -19.16 34.43
C VAL A 98 -14.49 -20.09 35.38
N GLN A 99 -14.58 -21.38 35.04
CA GLN A 99 -15.05 -22.38 35.98
C GLN A 99 -14.07 -22.31 37.15
N ALA A 100 -14.55 -21.87 38.32
CA ALA A 100 -13.76 -21.94 39.52
C ALA A 100 -13.37 -23.40 39.72
N GLU A 101 -12.08 -23.71 39.56
CA GLU A 101 -11.56 -25.01 39.95
C GLU A 101 -11.89 -25.18 41.44
N PRO A 102 -12.61 -26.25 41.84
CA PRO A 102 -12.86 -26.48 43.25
C PRO A 102 -11.52 -26.73 43.92
N VAL A 103 -11.12 -25.80 44.81
CA VAL A 103 -9.97 -25.98 45.70
C VAL A 103 -10.28 -27.20 46.58
N ASN A 104 -9.48 -28.26 46.43
CA ASN A 104 -9.48 -29.44 47.31
C ASN A 104 -8.50 -29.23 48.46
#